data_AF-A0A7S2CXG6-F1
#
_entry.id   AF-A0A7S2CXG6-F1
#
_cell.length_a   1.000
_cell.length_b   1.000
_cell.length_c   1.000
_cell.angle_alpha   90.00
_cell.angle_beta   90.00
_cell.angle_gamma   90.00
#
_symmetry.space_group_name_H-M   'P 1'
#
loop_
_entity.id
_entity.type
_entity.pdbx_description
1 polymer ?
#
loop_
_entity_poly.entity_id
_entity_poly.type
_entity_poly.pdbx_seq_one_letter_code
_entity_poly.pdbx_strand_id
1 'polypeptide(L)'
;DCIPRAHFDTFLWALVTVFQIMTGENWNWIMYSAMRAQHWWVAILFVCIIVFGQILFLSLFLSMLMSKFDSVQDSLEKTEMSRRGSLSSNQGGMKMSQTIKAALVKSLTRRLSQVGIGEKTDSVDTVKADGTGSESAQVVDNKGPEA
;
A
#
# COMPACT_ATOMS: atom_id res chain seq x y z
N ASP A 1 -35.87 -44.15 -22.30
CA ASP A 1 -35.83 -43.19 -21.18
C ASP A 1 -34.39 -42.95 -20.77
N CYS A 2 -33.94 -41.69 -20.82
CA CYS A 2 -32.58 -41.31 -20.45
C CYS A 2 -32.52 -40.91 -18.99
N ILE A 3 -31.59 -41.51 -18.25
CA ILE A 3 -31.31 -41.17 -16.85
C ILE A 3 -30.84 -39.70 -16.80
N PRO A 4 -31.45 -38.84 -15.96
CA PRO A 4 -30.97 -37.48 -15.78
C PRO A 4 -29.50 -37.47 -15.37
N ARG A 5 -28.66 -36.70 -16.05
CA ARG A 5 -27.21 -36.58 -15.71
C ARG A 5 -26.96 -36.11 -14.28
N ALA A 6 -27.92 -35.41 -13.68
CA ALA A 6 -27.91 -35.01 -12.28
C ALA A 6 -28.87 -35.92 -11.49
N HIS A 7 -28.31 -36.82 -10.68
CA HIS A 7 -29.07 -37.77 -9.88
C HIS A 7 -28.37 -38.02 -8.54
N PHE A 8 -29.14 -38.47 -7.54
CA PHE A 8 -28.67 -38.64 -6.15
C PHE A 8 -28.44 -40.10 -5.76
N ASP A 9 -28.36 -41.03 -6.73
CA ASP A 9 -28.34 -42.47 -6.43
C ASP A 9 -26.97 -42.98 -5.95
N THR A 10 -25.89 -42.24 -6.23
CA THR A 10 -24.55 -42.58 -5.74
C THR A 10 -23.89 -41.36 -5.15
N PHE A 11 -22.98 -41.58 -4.19
CA PHE A 11 -22.31 -40.51 -3.47
C PHE A 11 -21.55 -39.54 -4.40
N LEU A 12 -20.80 -40.06 -5.38
CA LEU A 12 -20.04 -39.23 -6.31
C LEU A 12 -20.94 -38.40 -7.21
N TRP A 13 -22.01 -38.99 -7.75
CA TRP A 13 -22.97 -38.26 -8.59
C TRP A 13 -23.78 -37.24 -7.78
N ALA A 14 -24.10 -37.54 -6.52
CA ALA A 14 -24.72 -36.59 -5.60
C ALA A 14 -23.79 -35.40 -5.31
N LEU A 15 -22.49 -35.64 -5.09
CA LEU A 15 -21.50 -34.58 -4.88
C LEU A 15 -21.37 -33.68 -6.12
N VAL A 16 -21.29 -34.27 -7.31
CA VAL A 16 -21.25 -33.52 -8.58
C VAL A 16 -22.53 -32.70 -8.76
N THR A 17 -23.69 -33.27 -8.42
CA THR A 17 -24.98 -32.56 -8.51
C THR A 17 -25.04 -31.38 -7.54
N VAL A 18 -24.56 -31.53 -6.30
CA VAL A 18 -24.47 -30.44 -5.32
C VAL A 18 -23.50 -29.36 -5.80
N PHE A 19 -22.34 -29.74 -6.34
CA PHE A 19 -21.39 -28.80 -6.93
C PHE A 19 -22.02 -28.03 -8.10
N GLN A 20 -22.72 -28.71 -8.99
CA GLN A 20 -23.44 -28.11 -10.13
C GLN A 20 -24.48 -27.08 -9.65
N ILE A 21 -25.29 -27.44 -8.65
CA ILE A 21 -26.25 -26.52 -8.02
C ILE A 21 -25.53 -25.31 -7.44
N MET A 22 -24.42 -25.51 -6.71
CA MET A 22 -23.63 -24.41 -6.13
C MET A 22 -23.11 -23.46 -7.20
N THR A 23 -22.63 -23.97 -8.34
CA THR A 23 -22.15 -23.12 -9.46
C THR A 23 -23.25 -22.37 -10.22
N GLY A 24 -24.53 -22.68 -9.95
CA GLY A 24 -25.66 -22.04 -10.63
C GLY A 24 -25.92 -22.58 -12.03
N GLU A 25 -25.40 -23.76 -12.38
CA GLU A 25 -25.67 -24.41 -13.66
C GLU A 25 -26.90 -25.33 -13.52
N ASN A 26 -27.91 -25.11 -14.38
CA ASN A 26 -29.14 -25.91 -14.47
C ASN A 26 -29.83 -26.24 -13.11
N TRP A 27 -29.62 -25.43 -12.07
CA TRP A 27 -30.15 -25.62 -10.73
C TRP A 27 -31.68 -25.57 -10.68
N ASN A 28 -32.29 -24.73 -11.54
CA ASN A 28 -33.74 -24.62 -11.66
C ASN A 28 -34.39 -25.96 -12.04
N TRP A 29 -33.83 -26.67 -13.03
CA TRP A 29 -34.35 -27.96 -13.47
C TRP A 29 -34.25 -29.03 -12.36
N ILE A 30 -33.13 -29.04 -11.65
CA ILE A 30 -32.88 -29.97 -10.53
C ILE A 30 -33.84 -29.65 -9.38
N MET A 31 -34.00 -28.37 -9.03
CA MET A 31 -34.95 -27.91 -8.01
C MET A 31 -36.39 -28.29 -8.38
N TYR A 32 -36.84 -28.03 -9.60
CA TYR A 32 -38.18 -28.42 -10.04
C TYR A 32 -38.38 -29.93 -10.01
N SER A 33 -37.35 -30.70 -10.36
CA SER A 33 -37.40 -32.16 -10.27
C SER A 33 -37.50 -32.64 -8.81
N ALA A 34 -36.78 -32.01 -7.89
CA ALA A 34 -36.86 -32.28 -6.45
C ALA A 34 -38.22 -31.88 -5.85
N MET A 35 -38.80 -30.75 -6.27
CA MET A 35 -40.12 -30.31 -5.83
C MET A 35 -41.23 -31.26 -6.28
N ARG A 36 -41.13 -31.83 -7.49
CA ARG A 36 -42.06 -32.86 -7.97
C ARG A 36 -41.96 -34.18 -7.20
N ALA A 37 -40.76 -34.51 -6.70
CA ALA A 37 -40.52 -35.75 -5.96
C ALA A 37 -40.92 -35.66 -4.48
N GLN A 38 -40.81 -34.48 -3.86
CA GLN A 38 -41.12 -34.24 -2.45
C GLN A 38 -42.25 -33.23 -2.31
N HIS A 39 -41.89 -31.96 -2.10
CA HIS A 39 -42.81 -30.86 -1.80
C HIS A 39 -42.22 -29.52 -2.28
N TRP A 40 -43.08 -28.51 -2.40
CA TRP A 40 -42.70 -27.19 -2.88
C TRP A 40 -41.74 -26.42 -1.95
N TRP A 41 -41.77 -26.70 -0.64
CA TRP A 41 -40.87 -26.08 0.36
C TRP A 41 -39.39 -26.39 0.13
N VAL A 42 -39.07 -27.46 -0.61
CA VAL A 42 -37.70 -27.85 -0.94
C VAL A 42 -36.97 -26.77 -1.75
N ALA A 43 -37.71 -25.93 -2.50
CA ALA A 43 -37.15 -24.80 -3.22
C ALA A 43 -36.35 -23.84 -2.30
N ILE A 44 -36.86 -23.60 -1.08
CA ILE A 44 -36.21 -22.70 -0.13
C ILE A 44 -34.86 -23.27 0.31
N LEU A 45 -34.80 -24.58 0.60
CA LEU A 45 -33.55 -25.26 0.96
C LEU A 45 -32.52 -25.18 -0.18
N PHE A 46 -32.95 -25.38 -1.42
CA PHE A 46 -32.08 -25.24 -2.59
C PHE A 46 -31.49 -23.83 -2.72
N VAL A 47 -32.33 -22.80 -2.61
CA VAL A 47 -31.87 -21.40 -2.66
C VAL A 47 -30.92 -21.08 -1.52
N CYS A 48 -31.22 -21.54 -0.29
CA CYS A 48 -30.32 -21.37 0.85
C CYS A 48 -28.97 -22.05 0.62
N ILE A 49 -28.94 -23.26 0.06
CA ILE A 49 -27.70 -23.99 -0.25
C ILE A 49 -26.89 -23.27 -1.33
N ILE A 50 -27.53 -22.73 -2.37
CA ILE A 50 -26.85 -21.97 -3.42
C ILE A 50 -26.19 -20.73 -2.82
N VAL A 51 -26.94 -19.93 -2.06
CA VAL A 51 -26.43 -18.68 -1.46
C VAL A 51 -25.32 -18.97 -0.47
N PHE A 52 -25.56 -19.91 0.46
CA PHE A 52 -24.57 -20.27 1.48
C PHE A 52 -23.31 -20.88 0.86
N GLY A 53 -23.48 -21.79 -0.10
CA GLY A 53 -22.38 -22.44 -0.81
C GLY A 53 -21.52 -21.45 -1.58
N GLN A 54 -22.14 -20.49 -2.26
CA GLN A 54 -21.43 -19.43 -3.00
C GLN A 54 -20.67 -18.50 -2.06
N ILE A 55 -21.26 -18.09 -0.92
CA ILE A 55 -20.58 -17.26 0.08
C ILE A 55 -19.37 -18.01 0.64
N LEU A 56 -19.51 -19.29 0.99
CA LEU A 56 -18.38 -20.09 1.48
C LEU A 56 -17.29 -20.24 0.43
N PHE A 57 -17.64 -20.58 -0.82
CA PHE A 57 -16.68 -20.73 -1.90
C PHE A 57 -15.91 -19.43 -2.16
N LEU A 58 -16.61 -18.29 -2.27
CA LEU A 58 -15.98 -16.98 -2.41
C LEU A 58 -15.14 -16.60 -1.18
N SER A 59 -15.61 -16.90 0.02
CA SER A 59 -14.88 -16.57 1.26
C SER A 59 -13.56 -17.34 1.36
N LEU A 60 -13.57 -18.62 0.98
CA LEU A 60 -12.36 -19.44 0.92
C LEU A 60 -11.44 -19.01 -0.22
N PHE A 61 -12.01 -18.70 -1.39
CA PHE A 61 -11.23 -18.19 -2.52
C PHE A 61 -10.57 -16.84 -2.21
N LEU A 62 -11.30 -15.91 -1.60
CA LEU A 62 -10.79 -14.62 -1.16
C LEU A 62 -9.67 -14.79 -0.14
N SER A 63 -9.87 -15.64 0.86
CA SER A 63 -8.83 -15.96 1.85
C SER A 63 -7.56 -16.53 1.19
N MET A 64 -7.72 -17.46 0.26
CA MET A 64 -6.60 -18.03 -0.49
C MET A 64 -5.86 -16.98 -1.33
N LEU A 65 -6.61 -16.12 -2.02
CA LEU A 65 -6.07 -15.05 -2.86
C LEU A 65 -5.31 -14.00 -2.02
N MET A 66 -5.85 -13.63 -0.86
CA MET A 66 -5.16 -12.76 0.09
C MET A 66 -3.85 -13.39 0.57
N SER A 67 -3.87 -14.67 0.95
CA SER A 67 -2.64 -15.37 1.33
C SER A 67 -1.58 -15.39 0.21
N LYS A 68 -2.01 -15.49 -1.06
CA LYS A 68 -1.10 -15.36 -2.20
C LYS A 68 -0.52 -13.95 -2.32
N PHE A 69 -1.33 -12.91 -2.20
CA PHE A 69 -0.86 -11.53 -2.30
C PHE A 69 0.07 -11.14 -1.16
N ASP A 70 -0.21 -11.55 0.08
CA ASP A 70 0.67 -11.31 1.22
C ASP A 70 2.06 -11.93 0.98
N SER A 71 2.12 -13.16 0.46
CA SER A 71 3.39 -13.82 0.14
C SER A 71 4.21 -13.10 -0.93
N VAL A 72 3.53 -12.50 -1.92
CA VAL A 72 4.17 -11.72 -2.99
C VAL A 72 4.66 -10.38 -2.44
N GLN A 73 3.83 -9.69 -1.64
CA GLN A 73 4.17 -8.41 -1.01
C GLN A 73 5.42 -8.56 -0.12
N ASP A 74 5.48 -9.59 0.71
CA ASP A 74 6.64 -9.91 1.54
C ASP A 74 7.94 -10.11 0.74
N SER A 75 7.83 -10.77 -0.43
CA SER A 75 8.98 -11.01 -1.30
C SER A 75 9.50 -9.73 -1.96
N LEU A 76 8.61 -8.82 -2.32
CA LEU A 76 8.95 -7.52 -2.88
C LEU A 76 9.60 -6.62 -1.82
N GLU A 77 9.05 -6.57 -0.60
CA GLU A 77 9.61 -5.77 0.49
C GLU A 77 11.03 -6.20 0.88
N LYS A 78 11.27 -7.53 0.96
CA LYS A 78 12.61 -8.09 1.22
C LYS A 78 13.62 -7.70 0.13
N THR A 79 13.20 -7.69 -1.13
CA THR A 79 14.06 -7.31 -2.26
C THR A 79 14.44 -5.83 -2.22
N GLU A 80 13.47 -4.97 -1.92
CA GLU A 80 13.70 -3.53 -1.75
C GLU A 80 14.58 -3.21 -0.53
N MET A 81 14.38 -3.91 0.59
CA MET A 81 15.27 -3.80 1.75
C MET A 81 16.71 -4.21 1.43
N SER A 82 16.91 -5.32 0.70
CA SER A 82 18.25 -5.77 0.32
C SER A 82 18.94 -4.79 -0.63
N ARG A 83 18.18 -4.14 -1.53
CA ARG A 83 18.67 -3.08 -2.43
C ARG A 83 19.02 -1.79 -1.67
N ARG A 84 18.22 -1.41 -0.69
CA ARG A 84 18.51 -0.25 0.19
C ARG A 84 19.71 -0.52 1.11
N GLY A 85 19.85 -1.75 1.60
CA GLY A 85 20.99 -2.17 2.42
C GLY A 85 22.33 -2.10 1.67
N SER A 86 22.37 -2.53 0.40
CA SER A 86 23.60 -2.46 -0.41
C SER A 86 23.99 -1.03 -0.80
N LEU A 87 23.01 -0.13 -1.04
CA LEU A 87 23.26 1.29 -1.26
C LEU A 87 23.85 1.98 -0.02
N SER A 88 23.33 1.66 1.17
CA SER A 88 23.86 2.19 2.45
C SER A 88 25.27 1.67 2.73
N SER A 89 25.56 0.41 2.40
CA SER A 89 26.89 -0.19 2.60
C SER A 89 27.97 0.44 1.69
N ASN A 90 27.63 0.88 0.48
CA ASN A 90 28.58 1.56 -0.42
C ASN A 90 28.81 3.06 -0.06
N GLN A 91 27.91 3.69 0.70
CA GLN A 91 28.07 5.06 1.21
C GLN A 91 29.18 5.16 2.30
N GLY A 92 29.59 4.03 2.90
CA GLY A 92 30.71 3.97 3.84
C GLY A 92 32.09 4.16 3.20
N GLY A 93 32.21 3.97 1.87
CA GLY A 93 33.49 4.02 1.15
C GLY A 93 33.94 5.39 0.66
N MET A 94 33.09 6.44 0.73
CA MET A 94 33.37 7.72 0.05
C MET A 94 33.73 8.89 0.99
N LYS A 95 34.26 8.62 2.19
CA LYS A 95 34.83 9.67 3.07
C LYS A 95 36.29 10.01 2.77
N MET A 96 36.98 9.25 1.91
CA MET A 96 38.40 9.46 1.58
C MET A 96 38.65 10.46 0.42
N SER A 97 37.60 10.94 -0.25
CA SER A 97 37.75 11.90 -1.37
C SER A 97 37.53 13.37 -0.97
N GLN A 98 36.82 13.64 0.14
CA GLN A 98 36.56 15.03 0.57
C GLN A 98 37.76 15.69 1.28
N THR A 99 38.59 14.91 1.96
CA THR A 99 39.82 15.39 2.62
C THR A 99 40.85 15.88 1.61
N ILE A 100 40.96 15.23 0.45
CA ILE A 100 41.91 15.64 -0.60
C ILE A 100 41.48 16.96 -1.25
N LYS A 101 40.18 17.13 -1.54
CA LYS A 101 39.64 18.39 -2.06
C LYS A 101 39.78 19.54 -1.05
N ALA A 102 39.46 19.29 0.22
CA ALA A 102 39.60 20.28 1.28
C ALA A 102 41.07 20.68 1.52
N ALA A 103 42.01 19.73 1.45
CA ALA A 103 43.44 20.00 1.56
C ALA A 103 43.98 20.81 0.38
N LEU A 104 43.51 20.52 -0.85
CA LEU A 104 43.86 21.28 -2.05
C LEU A 104 43.32 22.70 -2.02
N VAL A 105 42.03 22.88 -1.69
CA VAL A 105 41.41 24.21 -1.57
C VAL A 105 42.14 25.04 -0.51
N LYS A 106 42.42 24.45 0.66
CA LYS A 106 43.14 25.14 1.74
C LYS A 106 44.59 25.48 1.37
N SER A 107 45.25 24.64 0.58
CA SER A 107 46.59 24.90 0.04
C SER A 107 46.57 26.04 -1.00
N LEU A 108 45.58 26.06 -1.89
CA LEU A 108 45.38 27.12 -2.88
C LEU A 108 45.04 28.46 -2.22
N THR A 109 44.13 28.48 -1.25
CA THR A 109 43.74 29.72 -0.54
C THR A 109 44.93 30.34 0.21
N ARG A 110 45.79 29.52 0.81
CA ARG A 110 47.01 30.01 1.48
C ARG A 110 48.03 30.61 0.51
N ARG A 111 48.17 30.02 -0.68
CA ARG A 111 49.10 30.54 -1.71
C ARG A 111 48.57 31.81 -2.36
N LEU A 112 47.26 31.92 -2.56
CA LEU A 112 46.63 33.14 -3.07
C LEU A 112 46.68 34.28 -2.04
N SER A 113 46.62 33.98 -0.74
CA SER A 113 46.80 34.99 0.32
C SER A 113 48.23 35.57 0.41
N GLN A 114 49.25 34.89 -0.11
CA GLN A 114 50.63 35.40 -0.13
C GLN A 114 51.00 36.15 -1.41
N VAL A 115 50.20 36.01 -2.48
CA VAL A 115 50.33 36.82 -3.68
C VAL A 115 49.47 38.05 -3.47
N GLY A 116 50.04 39.05 -2.77
CA GLY A 116 49.45 40.36 -2.62
C GLY A 116 49.27 41.03 -3.99
N ILE A 117 48.09 40.89 -4.58
CA ILE A 117 47.56 41.87 -5.52
C ILE A 117 46.57 42.70 -4.70
N GLY A 118 47.07 43.82 -4.20
CA GLY A 118 46.22 44.87 -3.68
C GLY A 118 45.50 45.54 -4.85
N GLU A 119 44.17 45.54 -4.81
CA GLU A 119 43.38 46.47 -5.59
C GLU A 119 42.51 47.27 -4.61
N LYS A 120 42.79 48.56 -4.56
CA LYS A 120 42.07 49.57 -3.78
C LYS A 120 41.36 50.43 -4.83
N THR A 121 40.04 50.36 -4.91
CA THR A 121 39.24 51.43 -5.53
C THR A 121 37.93 51.59 -4.78
N ASP A 122 37.80 52.78 -4.23
CA ASP A 122 36.71 53.33 -3.44
C ASP A 122 35.44 53.62 -4.26
N SER A 123 34.34 53.84 -3.53
CA SER A 123 33.18 54.72 -3.83
C SER A 123 31.84 53.98 -3.99
N VAL A 124 30.91 54.13 -3.02
CA VAL A 124 29.76 55.08 -3.03
C VAL A 124 28.55 54.40 -3.73
N ASP A 125 27.41 54.11 -3.09
CA ASP A 125 26.49 55.05 -2.46
C ASP A 125 25.75 54.49 -1.23
N THR A 126 25.68 55.35 -0.21
CA THR A 126 24.65 55.38 0.82
C THR A 126 23.37 56.00 0.25
N VAL A 127 22.24 55.30 0.29
CA VAL A 127 20.91 55.96 0.35
C VAL A 127 20.04 55.25 1.40
N LYS A 128 19.60 56.07 2.35
CA LYS A 128 18.70 55.79 3.46
C LYS A 128 17.34 56.42 3.13
N ALA A 129 16.25 55.67 3.29
CA ALA A 129 14.88 56.11 3.60
C ALA A 129 13.93 54.94 3.28
N ASP A 130 12.79 54.68 3.92
CA ASP A 130 12.14 55.09 5.18
C ASP A 130 10.80 54.31 5.16
N GLY A 131 10.27 54.00 6.35
CA GLY A 131 8.88 53.58 6.58
C GLY A 131 8.53 52.16 6.11
N THR A 132 7.70 51.38 6.78
CA THR A 132 6.66 51.65 7.78
C THR A 132 6.12 50.30 8.27
N GLY A 133 5.66 50.24 9.52
CA GLY A 133 4.45 49.46 9.84
C GLY A 133 4.61 48.22 10.71
N SER A 134 4.09 48.35 11.95
CA SER A 134 3.60 47.31 12.86
C SER A 134 4.66 46.63 13.74
N GLU A 135 4.84 46.92 15.04
CA GLU A 135 3.87 47.15 16.14
C GLU A 135 2.72 46.14 16.06
N SER A 136 2.63 45.11 16.92
CA SER A 136 2.39 45.17 18.36
C SER A 136 2.87 43.88 19.03
N ALA A 137 3.76 43.94 20.02
CA ALA A 137 3.41 43.89 21.44
C ALA A 137 2.52 42.70 21.85
N GLN A 138 3.17 41.61 22.27
CA GLN A 138 2.58 40.62 23.17
C GLN A 138 2.58 41.19 24.59
N VAL A 139 1.41 41.46 25.15
CA VAL A 139 1.23 41.88 26.55
C VAL A 139 -0.09 41.31 27.10
N VAL A 140 0.07 40.41 28.07
CA VAL A 140 -0.70 40.25 29.32
C VAL A 140 -2.04 39.50 29.31
N ASP A 141 -1.96 38.35 29.99
CA ASP A 141 -2.86 37.76 30.98
C ASP A 141 -4.29 38.31 31.12
N ASN A 142 -5.26 37.42 30.92
CA ASN A 142 -6.50 37.47 31.68
C ASN A 142 -7.08 36.06 31.88
N LYS A 143 -6.83 35.49 33.06
CA LYS A 143 -7.67 34.43 33.65
C LYS A 143 -7.80 34.70 35.15
N GLY A 144 -8.78 35.53 35.49
CA GLY A 144 -9.41 35.58 36.81
C GLY A 144 -10.85 35.05 36.74
N PRO A 145 -11.40 34.47 37.82
CA PRO A 145 -12.54 33.57 37.78
C PRO A 145 -13.88 34.28 38.06
N GLU A 146 -14.97 33.80 37.48
CA GLU A 146 -16.33 34.02 38.01
C GLU A 146 -17.13 32.71 37.94
N ALA A 147 -17.33 32.12 39.12
CA ALA A 147 -18.39 31.19 39.50
C ALA A 147 -18.68 31.42 40.99
#